data_AF-A0A6J4S7I5-F1
#
_entry.id   AF-A0A6J4S7I5-F1
#
_cell.length_a   1.000
_cell.length_b   1.000
_cell.length_c   1.000
_cell.angle_alpha   90.00
_cell.angle_beta   90.00
_cell.angle_gamma   90.00
#
_symmetry.space_group_name_H-M   'P 1'
#
loop_
_entity.id
_entity.type
_entity.pdbx_description
1 polymer ?
#
loop_
_entity_poly.entity_id
_entity_poly.type
_entity_poly.pdbx_seq_one_letter_code
_entity_poly.pdbx_strand_id
1 'polypeptide(L)'
;GYDEIDEFERLLTNAGTILIKFFLHLSQDEQLKRFKAREKDPMKSWKLTDEDWRNREKHAEYLAAVEEMFELTGTDYAPWHLVEAESKRYARVKVIETVCEEIEARIGA
;
A
#
# COMPACT_ATOMS: atom_id res chain seq x y z
N GLY A 1 0.51 -13.55 12.96
CA GLY A 1 -0.83 -13.68 12.36
C GLY A 1 -1.50 -12.32 12.26
N TYR A 2 -2.69 -12.20 11.68
CA TYR A 2 -3.39 -10.91 11.60
C TYR A 2 -3.72 -10.32 12.98
N ASP A 3 -4.05 -11.17 13.96
CA ASP A 3 -4.30 -10.72 15.33
C ASP A 3 -3.08 -10.01 15.94
N GLU A 4 -1.87 -10.54 15.73
CA GLU A 4 -0.64 -9.92 16.22
C GLU A 4 -0.37 -8.56 15.54
N ILE A 5 -0.78 -8.40 14.27
CA ILE A 5 -0.68 -7.12 13.56
C ILE A 5 -1.65 -6.12 14.19
N ASP A 6 -2.91 -6.50 14.38
CA ASP A 6 -3.91 -5.63 15.01
C ASP A 6 -3.51 -5.22 16.43
N GLU A 7 -3.03 -6.17 17.24
CA GLU A 7 -2.56 -5.89 18.60
C GLU A 7 -1.37 -4.91 18.60
N PHE A 8 -0.45 -5.06 17.66
CA PHE A 8 0.69 -4.17 17.52
C PHE A 8 0.26 -2.77 17.09
N GLU A 9 -0.63 -2.66 16.11
CA GLU A 9 -1.19 -1.39 15.66
C GLU A 9 -1.93 -0.68 16.79
N ARG A 10 -2.73 -1.42 17.57
CA ARG A 10 -3.44 -0.90 18.75
C ARG A 10 -2.48 -0.41 19.83
N LEU A 11 -1.36 -1.11 20.06
CA LEU A 11 -0.34 -0.67 21.01
C LEU A 11 0.30 0.65 20.57
N LEU A 12 0.61 0.80 19.28
CA LEU A 12 1.17 2.03 18.73
C LEU A 12 0.21 3.21 18.85
N THR A 13 -1.05 3.02 18.46
CA THR A 13 -2.07 4.08 18.51
C THR A 13 -2.40 4.48 19.93
N ASN A 14 -2.49 3.54 20.87
CA ASN A 14 -2.66 3.83 22.30
C ASN A 14 -1.47 4.60 22.91
N ALA A 15 -0.26 4.42 22.37
CA ALA A 15 0.92 5.20 22.77
C ALA A 15 0.98 6.61 22.13
N GLY A 16 -0.05 7.00 21.36
CA GLY A 16 -0.13 8.30 20.71
C GLY A 16 0.49 8.36 19.31
N THR A 17 0.82 7.21 18.70
CA THR A 17 1.35 7.17 17.33
C THR A 17 0.22 7.41 16.33
N ILE A 18 0.42 8.36 15.41
CA ILE A 18 -0.44 8.54 14.24
C ILE A 18 -0.05 7.50 13.19
N LEU A 19 -0.79 6.40 13.12
CA LEU A 19 -0.56 5.32 12.15
C LEU A 19 -1.46 5.50 10.92
N ILE A 20 -0.83 5.64 9.74
CA ILE A 20 -1.52 5.82 8.47
C ILE A 20 -1.04 4.74 7.50
N LYS A 21 -1.95 3.90 7.02
CA LYS A 21 -1.62 2.75 6.16
C LYS A 21 -2.12 2.97 4.74
N PHE A 22 -1.27 2.72 3.75
CA PHE A 22 -1.61 2.92 2.34
C PHE A 22 -1.47 1.65 1.54
N PHE A 23 -2.49 1.31 0.77
CA PHE A 23 -2.40 0.28 -0.26
C PHE A 23 -2.47 0.92 -1.64
N LEU A 24 -1.38 0.78 -2.41
CA LEU A 24 -1.26 1.36 -3.74
C LEU A 24 -1.71 0.32 -4.78
N HIS A 25 -2.97 0.43 -5.22
CA HIS A 25 -3.55 -0.49 -6.19
C HIS A 25 -3.18 -0.09 -7.62
N LEU A 26 -2.74 -1.07 -8.41
CA LEU A 26 -2.35 -0.91 -9.80
C LEU A 26 -2.95 -2.04 -10.63
N SER A 27 -3.48 -1.75 -11.81
CA SER A 27 -3.90 -2.80 -12.72
C SER A 27 -2.73 -3.69 -13.15
N GLN A 28 -3.05 -4.94 -13.48
CA GLN A 28 -2.10 -5.88 -14.08
C GLN A 28 -1.42 -5.34 -15.33
N ASP A 29 -2.15 -4.57 -16.15
CA ASP A 29 -1.66 -4.02 -17.41
C ASP A 29 -0.63 -2.91 -17.18
N GLU A 30 -0.92 -1.97 -16.29
CA GLU A 30 0.03 -0.91 -15.94
C GLU A 30 1.24 -1.48 -15.16
N GLN A 31 1.04 -2.52 -14.33
CA GLN A 31 2.14 -3.25 -13.70
C GLN A 31 3.08 -3.84 -14.76
N LEU A 32 2.53 -4.57 -15.75
CA LEU A 32 3.31 -5.18 -16.83
C LEU A 32 4.05 -4.12 -17.67
N LYS A 33 3.37 -3.03 -18.00
CA LYS A 33 3.97 -1.90 -18.73
C LYS A 33 5.14 -1.30 -17.96
N ARG A 34 5.02 -1.15 -16.64
CA ARG A 34 6.11 -0.67 -15.78
C ARG A 34 7.26 -1.66 -15.69
N PHE A 35 7.00 -2.96 -15.66
CA PHE A 35 8.06 -3.98 -15.68
C PHE A 35 8.84 -3.91 -17.00
N LYS A 36 8.16 -3.97 -18.15
CA LYS A 36 8.81 -3.82 -19.47
C LYS A 36 9.61 -2.52 -19.61
N ALA A 37 9.12 -1.42 -19.04
CA ALA A 37 9.84 -0.15 -19.05
C ALA A 37 11.09 -0.16 -18.16
N ARG A 38 11.05 -0.84 -17.00
CA ARG A 38 12.20 -0.99 -16.09
C ARG A 38 13.27 -1.93 -16.66
N GLU A 39 12.86 -3.02 -17.30
CA GLU A 39 13.77 -3.97 -17.95
C GLU A 39 14.63 -3.29 -19.02
N LYS A 40 14.03 -2.36 -19.77
CA LYS A 40 14.70 -1.58 -20.83
C LYS A 40 15.54 -0.41 -20.31
N ASP A 41 15.45 -0.06 -19.03
CA ASP A 41 16.15 1.07 -18.44
C ASP A 41 17.35 0.57 -17.61
N PRO A 42 18.60 0.76 -18.08
CA PRO A 42 19.79 0.27 -17.37
C PRO A 42 19.94 0.81 -15.94
N MET A 43 19.33 1.96 -15.61
CA MET A 43 19.37 2.53 -14.26
C MET A 43 18.29 1.95 -13.33
N LYS A 44 17.31 1.22 -13.86
CA LYS A 44 16.17 0.68 -13.10
C LYS A 44 15.99 -0.83 -13.23
N SER A 45 16.71 -1.49 -14.13
CA SER A 45 16.62 -2.93 -14.38
C SER A 45 16.88 -3.77 -13.14
N TRP A 46 17.79 -3.33 -12.26
CA TRP A 46 18.08 -3.98 -10.97
C TRP A 46 16.87 -4.06 -10.02
N LYS A 47 15.80 -3.28 -10.26
CA LYS A 47 14.55 -3.31 -9.48
C LYS A 47 13.57 -4.39 -9.96
N LEU A 48 13.99 -5.27 -10.86
CA LEU A 48 13.23 -6.42 -11.32
C LEU A 48 14.01 -7.68 -10.99
N THR A 49 13.32 -8.64 -10.42
CA THR A 49 13.81 -10.00 -10.19
C THR A 49 12.89 -11.02 -10.85
N ASP A 50 13.34 -12.26 -10.99
CA ASP A 50 12.49 -13.35 -11.47
C ASP A 50 11.27 -13.58 -10.55
N GLU A 51 11.39 -13.19 -9.28
CA GLU A 51 10.29 -13.25 -8.31
C GLU A 51 9.17 -12.27 -8.64
N ASP A 52 9.49 -11.06 -9.15
CA ASP A 52 8.47 -10.09 -9.57
C ASP A 52 7.57 -10.66 -10.68
N TRP A 53 8.17 -11.41 -11.61
CA TRP A 53 7.44 -12.08 -12.70
C TRP A 53 6.59 -13.23 -12.18
N ARG A 54 7.10 -14.05 -11.26
CA ARG A 54 6.32 -15.13 -10.63
C ARG A 54 5.17 -14.60 -9.78
N ASN A 55 5.38 -13.53 -9.03
CA ASN A 55 4.35 -12.91 -8.20
C ASN A 55 3.22 -12.33 -9.05
N ARG A 56 3.54 -11.87 -10.26
CA ARG A 56 2.55 -11.39 -11.22
C ARG A 56 1.56 -12.48 -11.65
N GLU A 57 2.01 -13.72 -11.82
CA GLU A 57 1.13 -14.86 -12.17
C GLU A 57 0.13 -15.18 -11.06
N LYS A 58 0.48 -14.87 -9.80
CA LYS A 58 -0.32 -15.11 -8.60
C LYS A 58 -1.26 -13.96 -8.24
N HIS A 59 -1.60 -13.10 -9.19
CA HIS A 59 -2.36 -11.88 -8.90
C HIS A 59 -3.69 -12.13 -8.16
N ALA A 60 -4.41 -13.20 -8.50
CA ALA A 60 -5.67 -13.54 -7.82
C ALA A 60 -5.44 -13.90 -6.34
N GLU A 61 -4.39 -14.66 -6.04
CA GLU A 61 -4.00 -15.00 -4.66
C GLU A 61 -3.60 -13.75 -3.88
N TYR A 62 -2.86 -12.84 -4.52
CA TYR A 62 -2.50 -11.55 -3.92
C TYR A 62 -3.72 -10.68 -3.62
N LEU A 63 -4.69 -10.61 -4.54
CA LEU A 63 -5.92 -9.85 -4.28
C LEU A 63 -6.70 -10.44 -3.10
N ALA A 64 -6.88 -11.77 -3.06
CA ALA A 64 -7.57 -12.42 -1.94
C ALA A 64 -6.85 -12.16 -0.61
N ALA A 65 -5.52 -12.22 -0.58
CA ALA A 65 -4.73 -11.90 0.61
C ALA A 65 -4.85 -10.43 1.02
N VAL A 66 -4.96 -9.50 0.07
CA VAL A 66 -5.15 -8.07 0.34
C VAL A 66 -6.54 -7.79 0.89
N GLU A 67 -7.57 -8.44 0.34
CA GLU A 67 -8.95 -8.35 0.85
C GLU A 67 -9.03 -8.83 2.30
N GLU A 68 -8.46 -10.01 2.59
CA GLU A 68 -8.37 -10.54 3.96
C GLU A 68 -7.59 -9.60 4.89
N MET A 69 -6.47 -9.05 4.43
CA MET A 69 -5.70 -8.06 5.19
C MET A 69 -6.53 -6.81 5.50
N PHE A 70 -7.32 -6.31 4.56
CA PHE A 70 -8.20 -5.16 4.80
C PHE A 70 -9.31 -5.49 5.79
N GLU A 71 -9.93 -6.66 5.68
CA GLU A 71 -10.99 -7.08 6.59
C GLU A 71 -10.48 -7.24 8.03
N LEU A 72 -9.30 -7.84 8.20
CA LEU A 72 -8.78 -8.20 9.52
C LEU A 72 -7.95 -7.10 10.19
N THR A 73 -7.41 -6.16 9.42
CA THR A 73 -6.54 -5.09 9.95
C THR A 73 -7.03 -3.68 9.61
N GLY A 74 -8.13 -3.52 8.87
CA GLY A 74 -8.75 -2.22 8.59
C GLY A 74 -9.62 -1.74 9.75
N THR A 75 -8.99 -1.35 10.86
CA THR A 75 -9.69 -0.92 12.08
C THR A 75 -9.90 0.59 12.15
N ASP A 76 -10.84 1.05 12.98
CA ASP A 76 -11.15 2.48 13.12
C ASP A 76 -9.96 3.31 13.62
N TYR A 77 -9.06 2.73 14.42
CA TYR A 77 -7.86 3.42 14.92
C TYR A 77 -6.67 3.35 13.95
N ALA A 78 -6.66 2.41 13.01
CA ALA A 78 -5.63 2.24 12.00
C ALA A 78 -6.26 1.85 10.64
N PRO A 79 -6.97 2.78 9.98
CA PRO A 79 -7.64 2.46 8.72
C PRO A 79 -6.63 2.29 7.57
N TRP A 80 -7.04 1.52 6.56
CA TRP A 80 -6.31 1.43 5.29
C TRP A 80 -6.84 2.45 4.29
N HIS A 81 -5.92 3.18 3.65
CA HIS A 81 -6.24 4.09 2.55
C HIS A 81 -5.89 3.47 1.21
N LEU A 82 -6.92 3.26 0.37
CA LEU A 82 -6.75 2.78 -1.00
C LEU A 82 -6.32 3.93 -1.93
N VAL A 83 -5.19 3.74 -2.60
CA VAL A 83 -4.60 4.72 -3.52
C VAL A 83 -4.55 4.14 -4.93
N GLU A 84 -5.23 4.79 -5.86
CA GLU A 84 -5.24 4.45 -7.29
C GLU A 84 -3.89 4.81 -7.91
N ALA A 85 -3.00 3.84 -7.99
CA ALA A 85 -1.59 4.06 -8.29
C ALA A 85 -1.25 4.05 -9.79
N GLU A 86 -2.26 4.05 -10.66
CA GLU A 86 -2.14 4.11 -12.13
C GLU A 86 -1.27 5.28 -12.59
N SER A 87 -1.51 6.47 -12.04
CA SER A 87 -0.65 7.64 -12.23
C SER A 87 0.23 7.87 -11.01
N LYS A 88 1.55 7.75 -11.20
CA LYS A 88 2.52 8.00 -10.11
C LYS A 88 2.41 9.41 -9.54
N ARG A 89 2.10 10.41 -10.38
CA ARG A 89 1.96 11.79 -9.93
C ARG A 89 0.71 11.92 -9.05
N TYR A 90 -0.42 11.38 -9.50
CA TYR A 90 -1.66 11.39 -8.73
C TYR A 90 -1.49 10.68 -7.40
N ALA A 91 -0.96 9.46 -7.41
CA ALA A 91 -0.76 8.66 -6.20
C ALA A 91 0.09 9.38 -5.15
N ARG A 92 1.17 10.06 -5.57
CA ARG A 92 2.02 10.85 -4.66
C ARG A 92 1.26 12.02 -4.03
N VAL A 93 0.48 12.74 -4.83
CA VAL A 93 -0.32 13.87 -4.34
C VAL A 93 -1.36 13.36 -3.34
N LYS A 94 -2.15 12.34 -3.72
CA LYS A 94 -3.16 11.73 -2.85
C LYS A 94 -2.58 11.27 -1.51
N VAL A 95 -1.44 10.56 -1.53
CA VAL A 95 -0.77 10.12 -0.30
C VAL A 95 -0.39 11.30 0.59
N ILE A 96 0.20 12.37 0.03
CA ILE A 96 0.61 13.54 0.81
C ILE A 96 -0.61 14.27 1.38
N GLU A 97 -1.66 14.46 0.57
CA GLU A 97 -2.91 15.09 1.00
C GLU A 97 -3.55 14.30 2.15
N THR A 98 -3.69 12.98 2.01
CA THR A 98 -4.21 12.11 3.08
C THR A 98 -3.36 12.17 4.35
N VAL A 99 -2.02 12.20 4.22
CA VAL A 99 -1.16 12.36 5.40
C VAL A 99 -1.42 13.69 6.12
N CYS A 100 -1.55 14.78 5.37
CA CYS A 100 -1.86 16.08 5.96
C CYS A 100 -3.22 16.06 6.67
N GLU A 101 -4.26 15.56 6.01
CA GLU A 101 -5.62 15.45 6.57
C GLU A 101 -5.65 14.62 7.86
N GLU A 102 -5.00 13.46 7.87
CA GLU A 102 -4.94 12.54 9.01
C GLU A 102 -4.15 13.10 10.21
N ILE A 103 -3.11 13.90 9.93
CA ILE A 103 -2.33 14.60 10.97
C ILE A 103 -3.15 15.76 11.54
N GLU A 104 -3.76 16.58 10.68
CA GLU A 104 -4.59 17.71 11.10
C GLU A 104 -5.78 17.25 11.93
N ALA A 105 -6.46 16.16 11.54
CA ALA A 105 -7.59 15.60 12.28
C ALA A 105 -7.20 15.10 13.68
N ARG A 106 -5.98 14.58 13.86
CA ARG A 106 -5.51 14.01 15.14
C ARG A 106 -4.77 14.99 16.05
N ILE A 107 -4.17 16.05 15.50
CA ILE A 107 -3.48 17.10 16.27
C ILE A 107 -4.38 18.31 16.54
N GLY A 108 -5.33 18.59 15.63
CA GLY A 108 -6.26 19.72 15.74
C GLY A 108 -7.50 19.45 16.60
N ALA A 109 -7.71 18.21 17.04
CA ALA A 109 -8.75 17.80 17.98
C ALA A 109 -8.26 17.90 19.43
#